data_AF-A0A9D4W2L2-F1
#
_entry.id   AF-A0A9D4W2L2-F1
#
_cell.length_a   1.000
_cell.length_b   1.000
_cell.length_c   1.000
_cell.angle_alpha   90.00
_cell.angle_beta   90.00
_cell.angle_gamma   90.00
#
_symmetry.space_group_name_H-M   'P 1'
#
loop_
_entity.id
_entity.type
_entity.pdbx_description
1 polymer ?
#
loop_
_entity_poly.entity_id
_entity_poly.type
_entity_poly.pdbx_seq_one_letter_code
_entity_poly.pdbx_strand_id
1 'polypeptide(L)'
;MAKILRTEQTWKTELMVSSKHETDEDLLKYAISNVMEALQRNIESKRLSSKDKILMNIFMMNTYWYMYMRTKNTELGDLLGEKYIKENYKAVAEESAYLYQKQAWLVLVKILDHDINLEEKRSGRLVNEKIETFFKCLSEICERHRSFYSIPDVDLREQMRDATVKLVVPIYAEFLESYSGFLQRKAYPSPQRMQGLLGKAFGSNIDWNLNGGRNSGSLETDIRRSR
;
A
#
# COMPACT_ATOMS: atom_id res chain seq x y z
N MET A 1 -62.04 30.31 -29.00
CA MET A 1 -61.75 29.12 -28.17
C MET A 1 -60.33 28.62 -28.47
N ALA A 2 -59.29 29.15 -27.81
CA ALA A 2 -57.88 28.85 -28.18
C ALA A 2 -56.89 28.74 -26.99
N LYS A 3 -57.37 28.61 -25.74
CA LYS A 3 -56.50 28.53 -24.55
C LYS A 3 -56.25 27.09 -24.04
N ILE A 4 -57.08 26.12 -24.43
CA ILE A 4 -57.02 24.73 -23.91
C ILE A 4 -55.87 23.93 -24.56
N LEU A 5 -55.53 24.21 -25.81
CA LEU A 5 -54.49 23.47 -26.55
C LEU A 5 -53.06 23.79 -26.10
N ARG A 6 -52.79 25.01 -25.58
CA ARG A 6 -51.44 25.36 -25.12
C ARG A 6 -51.06 24.62 -23.84
N THR A 7 -51.96 24.58 -22.86
CA THR A 7 -51.69 23.89 -21.60
C THR A 7 -51.47 22.39 -21.83
N GLU A 8 -52.29 21.73 -22.65
CA GLU A 8 -52.11 20.30 -22.95
C GLU A 8 -50.75 19.98 -23.61
N GLN A 9 -50.29 20.85 -24.50
CA GLN A 9 -48.97 20.71 -25.13
C GLN A 9 -47.83 20.97 -24.13
N THR A 10 -48.00 21.92 -23.20
CA THR A 10 -47.02 22.17 -22.14
C THR A 10 -46.87 20.94 -21.24
N TRP A 11 -47.96 20.35 -20.74
CA TRP A 11 -47.90 19.15 -19.91
C TRP A 11 -47.28 17.96 -20.66
N LYS A 12 -47.61 17.76 -21.94
CA LYS A 12 -47.00 16.70 -22.76
C LYS A 12 -45.51 16.91 -22.97
N THR A 13 -45.06 18.15 -23.17
CA THR A 13 -43.64 18.45 -23.37
C THR A 13 -42.86 18.31 -22.06
N GLU A 14 -43.43 18.77 -20.94
CA GLU A 14 -42.85 18.64 -19.60
C GLU A 14 -42.80 17.18 -19.14
N LEU A 15 -43.86 16.39 -19.38
CA LEU A 15 -43.88 14.95 -19.12
C LEU A 15 -42.91 14.19 -20.04
N MET A 16 -42.76 14.57 -21.30
CA MET A 16 -41.80 13.93 -22.21
C MET A 16 -40.34 14.28 -21.88
N VAL A 17 -40.07 15.50 -21.42
CA VAL A 17 -38.74 15.90 -20.94
C VAL A 17 -38.42 15.22 -19.62
N SER A 18 -39.38 15.17 -18.69
CA SER A 18 -39.26 14.46 -17.41
C SER A 18 -39.07 12.96 -17.60
N SER A 19 -39.83 12.32 -18.49
CA SER A 19 -39.70 10.88 -18.76
C SER A 19 -38.38 10.55 -19.45
N LYS A 20 -37.90 11.36 -20.39
CA LYS A 20 -36.63 11.11 -21.09
C LYS A 20 -35.41 11.27 -20.20
N HIS A 21 -35.38 12.28 -19.34
CA HIS A 21 -34.23 12.53 -18.47
C HIS A 21 -34.03 11.42 -17.43
N GLU A 22 -35.12 10.90 -16.84
CA GLU A 22 -35.03 9.75 -15.91
C GLU A 22 -34.57 8.47 -16.63
N THR A 23 -35.01 8.21 -17.86
CA THR A 23 -34.60 6.98 -18.56
C THR A 23 -33.15 7.01 -19.04
N ASP A 24 -32.67 8.15 -19.56
CA ASP A 24 -31.31 8.24 -20.11
C ASP A 24 -30.24 8.23 -19.00
N GLU A 25 -30.52 8.85 -17.84
CA GLU A 25 -29.65 8.78 -16.66
C GLU A 25 -29.58 7.36 -16.08
N ASP A 26 -30.72 6.66 -16.00
CA ASP A 26 -30.76 5.27 -15.55
C ASP A 26 -30.02 4.33 -16.50
N LEU A 27 -30.17 4.55 -17.82
CA LEU A 27 -29.43 3.80 -18.84
C LEU A 27 -27.93 4.05 -18.74
N LEU A 28 -27.50 5.30 -18.53
CA LEU A 28 -26.10 5.66 -18.34
C LEU A 28 -25.52 5.01 -17.07
N LYS A 29 -26.24 5.09 -15.95
CA LYS A 29 -25.86 4.45 -14.69
C LYS A 29 -25.72 2.94 -14.83
N TYR A 30 -26.68 2.30 -15.52
CA TYR A 30 -26.63 0.87 -15.80
C TYR A 30 -25.43 0.51 -16.68
N ALA A 31 -25.19 1.25 -17.77
CA ALA A 31 -24.06 1.00 -18.67
C ALA A 31 -22.72 1.15 -17.95
N ILE A 32 -22.54 2.21 -17.15
CA ILE A 32 -21.33 2.44 -16.37
C ILE A 32 -21.14 1.35 -15.32
N SER A 33 -22.19 0.96 -14.60
CA SER A 33 -22.12 -0.10 -13.59
C SER A 33 -21.65 -1.42 -14.22
N ASN A 34 -22.18 -1.78 -15.39
CA ASN A 34 -21.74 -2.96 -16.13
C ASN A 34 -20.25 -2.92 -16.52
N VAL A 35 -19.76 -1.75 -16.96
CA VAL A 35 -18.33 -1.58 -17.28
C VAL A 35 -17.46 -1.75 -16.02
N MET A 36 -17.88 -1.15 -14.89
CA MET A 36 -17.15 -1.27 -13.63
C MET A 36 -17.13 -2.70 -13.10
N GLU A 37 -18.25 -3.42 -13.17
CA GLU A 37 -18.30 -4.83 -12.81
C GLU A 37 -17.46 -5.71 -13.73
N ALA A 38 -17.48 -5.44 -15.05
CA ALA A 38 -16.64 -6.16 -16.00
C ALA A 38 -15.15 -5.96 -15.70
N LEU A 39 -14.75 -4.74 -15.32
CA LEU A 39 -13.39 -4.43 -14.89
C LEU A 39 -13.02 -5.19 -13.62
N GLN A 40 -13.89 -5.22 -12.61
CA GLN A 40 -13.67 -5.99 -11.38
C GLN A 40 -13.50 -7.49 -11.67
N ARG A 41 -14.36 -8.07 -12.53
CA ARG A 41 -14.25 -9.48 -12.95
C ARG A 41 -12.93 -9.76 -13.65
N ASN A 42 -12.44 -8.83 -14.47
CA ASN A 42 -11.15 -8.97 -15.15
C ASN A 42 -9.98 -8.96 -14.15
N ILE A 43 -10.00 -8.02 -13.19
CA ILE A 43 -9.00 -7.93 -12.13
C ILE A 43 -8.99 -9.22 -11.29
N GLU A 44 -10.17 -9.72 -10.93
CA GLU A 44 -10.33 -10.94 -10.14
C GLU A 44 -9.86 -12.20 -10.89
N SER A 45 -10.15 -12.29 -12.20
CA SER A 45 -9.61 -13.37 -13.04
C SER A 45 -8.07 -13.37 -13.07
N LYS A 46 -7.46 -12.18 -13.12
CA LYS A 46 -6.00 -12.04 -13.03
C LYS A 46 -5.47 -12.43 -11.64
N ARG A 47 -6.24 -12.16 -10.58
CA ARG A 47 -5.94 -12.58 -9.21
C ARG A 47 -5.77 -14.08 -9.08
N LEU A 48 -6.71 -14.84 -9.65
CA LEU A 48 -6.76 -16.29 -9.54
C LEU A 48 -5.68 -17.02 -10.35
N SER A 49 -5.14 -16.40 -11.41
CA SER A 49 -4.13 -17.02 -12.27
C SER A 49 -2.68 -16.84 -11.80
N SER A 50 -2.45 -16.01 -10.79
CA SER A 50 -1.09 -15.65 -10.37
C SER A 50 -0.55 -16.54 -9.26
N LYS A 51 0.70 -17.00 -9.42
CA LYS A 51 1.37 -17.88 -8.46
C LYS A 51 1.94 -17.15 -7.24
N ASP A 52 2.42 -15.91 -7.43
CA ASP A 52 2.97 -15.10 -6.36
C ASP A 52 1.85 -14.32 -5.65
N LYS A 53 1.53 -14.76 -4.43
CA LYS A 53 0.47 -14.16 -3.61
C LYS A 53 0.82 -12.73 -3.16
N ILE A 54 2.09 -12.43 -2.90
CA ILE A 54 2.54 -11.12 -2.44
C ILE A 54 2.42 -10.12 -3.59
N LEU A 55 2.96 -10.49 -4.76
CA LEU A 55 2.82 -9.67 -5.98
C LEU A 55 1.34 -9.41 -6.29
N MET A 56 0.50 -10.43 -6.13
CA MET A 56 -0.93 -10.28 -6.38
C MET A 56 -1.61 -9.32 -5.40
N ASN A 57 -1.31 -9.40 -4.10
CA ASN A 57 -1.83 -8.44 -3.13
C ASN A 57 -1.40 -6.99 -3.47
N ILE A 58 -0.15 -6.80 -3.92
CA ILE A 58 0.33 -5.48 -4.36
C ILE A 58 -0.41 -5.00 -5.60
N PHE A 59 -0.61 -5.88 -6.59
CA PHE A 59 -1.39 -5.56 -7.78
C PHE A 59 -2.82 -5.13 -7.44
N MET A 60 -3.50 -5.91 -6.58
CA MET A 60 -4.86 -5.61 -6.12
C MET A 60 -4.91 -4.29 -5.37
N MET A 61 -4.01 -4.09 -4.41
CA MET A 61 -3.89 -2.85 -3.65
C MET A 61 -3.72 -1.64 -4.58
N ASN A 62 -2.74 -1.68 -5.50
CA ASN A 62 -2.48 -0.58 -6.44
C ASN A 62 -3.70 -0.29 -7.32
N THR A 63 -4.33 -1.34 -7.86
CA THR A 63 -5.41 -1.21 -8.84
C THR A 63 -6.66 -0.65 -8.19
N TYR A 64 -7.08 -1.22 -7.06
CA TYR A 64 -8.29 -0.78 -6.36
C TYR A 64 -8.09 0.58 -5.67
N TRP A 65 -6.88 0.87 -5.18
CA TRP A 65 -6.56 2.21 -4.69
C TRP A 65 -6.68 3.26 -5.81
N TYR A 66 -6.12 2.97 -6.98
CA TYR A 66 -6.25 3.84 -8.15
C TYR A 66 -7.73 4.04 -8.53
N MET A 67 -8.51 2.95 -8.63
CA MET A 67 -9.95 3.04 -8.93
C MET A 67 -10.68 3.91 -7.90
N TYR A 68 -10.43 3.72 -6.61
CA TYR A 68 -11.04 4.53 -5.55
C TYR A 68 -10.65 6.00 -5.65
N MET A 69 -9.35 6.30 -5.81
CA MET A 69 -8.82 7.66 -5.88
C MET A 69 -9.29 8.42 -7.12
N ARG A 70 -9.53 7.73 -8.24
CA ARG A 70 -9.98 8.34 -9.50
C ARG A 70 -11.50 8.45 -9.63
N THR A 71 -12.26 7.74 -8.79
CA THR A 71 -13.73 7.82 -8.78
C THR A 71 -14.26 8.70 -7.66
N LYS A 72 -13.61 8.74 -6.49
CA LYS A 72 -14.06 9.59 -5.38
C LYS A 72 -14.10 11.08 -5.78
N ASN A 73 -15.12 11.80 -5.31
CA ASN A 73 -15.31 13.23 -5.56
C ASN A 73 -15.38 13.60 -7.06
N THR A 74 -15.95 12.71 -7.88
CA THR A 74 -16.21 12.95 -9.31
C THR A 74 -17.67 12.62 -9.62
N GLU A 75 -18.19 13.13 -10.72
CA GLU A 75 -19.55 12.81 -11.20
C GLU A 75 -19.76 11.29 -11.35
N LEU A 76 -18.71 10.54 -11.72
CA LEU A 76 -18.74 9.09 -11.77
C LEU A 76 -18.92 8.46 -10.38
N GLY A 77 -18.27 9.02 -9.37
CA GLY A 77 -18.45 8.61 -7.98
C GLY A 77 -19.85 8.90 -7.46
N ASP A 78 -20.42 10.05 -7.83
CA ASP A 78 -21.79 10.43 -7.47
C ASP A 78 -22.82 9.50 -8.14
N LEU A 79 -22.60 9.17 -9.41
CA LEU A 79 -23.43 8.24 -10.18
C LEU A 79 -23.40 6.81 -9.61
N LEU A 80 -22.21 6.32 -9.27
CA LEU A 80 -22.02 4.98 -8.68
C LEU A 80 -22.48 4.92 -7.21
N GLY A 81 -22.39 6.04 -6.50
CA GLY A 81 -22.69 6.17 -5.09
C GLY A 81 -21.46 6.00 -4.20
N GLU A 82 -21.30 6.91 -3.24
CA GLU A 82 -20.14 6.96 -2.34
C GLU A 82 -19.99 5.67 -1.50
N LYS A 83 -21.11 5.09 -1.07
CA LYS A 83 -21.12 3.83 -0.32
C LYS A 83 -20.56 2.69 -1.16
N TYR A 84 -21.00 2.59 -2.43
CA TYR A 84 -20.56 1.55 -3.35
C TYR A 84 -19.05 1.62 -3.59
N ILE A 85 -18.48 2.80 -3.87
CA ILE A 85 -17.03 2.94 -4.12
C ILE A 85 -16.19 2.62 -2.87
N LYS A 86 -16.70 2.92 -1.68
CA LYS A 86 -16.00 2.60 -0.41
C LYS A 86 -15.99 1.09 -0.16
N GLU A 87 -17.14 0.44 -0.29
CA GLU A 87 -17.29 -1.00 -0.03
C GLU A 87 -16.57 -1.85 -1.09
N ASN A 88 -16.61 -1.43 -2.36
CA ASN A 88 -16.11 -2.26 -3.46
C ASN A 88 -14.68 -1.94 -3.91
N TYR A 89 -14.18 -0.72 -3.68
CA TYR A 89 -12.81 -0.34 -4.08
C TYR A 89 -11.92 -0.09 -2.88
N LYS A 90 -12.32 0.80 -1.98
CA LYS A 90 -11.48 1.16 -0.82
C LYS A 90 -11.24 -0.03 0.09
N ALA A 91 -12.29 -0.75 0.48
CA ALA A 91 -12.16 -1.90 1.38
C ALA A 91 -11.27 -3.00 0.80
N VAL A 92 -11.39 -3.27 -0.51
CA VAL A 92 -10.55 -4.27 -1.20
C VAL A 92 -9.09 -3.82 -1.27
N ALA A 93 -8.84 -2.53 -1.49
CA ALA A 93 -7.48 -1.98 -1.47
C ALA A 93 -6.85 -2.10 -0.08
N GLU A 94 -7.60 -1.77 0.98
CA GLU A 94 -7.16 -1.86 2.38
C GLU A 94 -6.90 -3.31 2.81
N GLU A 95 -7.79 -4.23 2.46
CA GLU A 95 -7.60 -5.67 2.71
C GLU A 95 -6.34 -6.18 2.00
N SER A 96 -6.16 -5.81 0.73
CA SER A 96 -4.99 -6.21 -0.05
C SER A 96 -3.69 -5.64 0.53
N ALA A 97 -3.72 -4.39 1.00
CA ALA A 97 -2.60 -3.76 1.70
C ALA A 97 -2.24 -4.51 2.98
N TYR A 98 -3.23 -4.87 3.79
CA TYR A 98 -3.04 -5.68 5.00
C TYR A 98 -2.44 -7.05 4.67
N LEU A 99 -2.96 -7.75 3.66
CA LEU A 99 -2.45 -9.06 3.26
C LEU A 99 -1.02 -8.98 2.72
N TYR A 100 -0.69 -7.94 1.96
CA TYR A 100 0.68 -7.65 1.55
C TYR A 100 1.59 -7.49 2.79
N GLN A 101 1.22 -6.62 3.74
CA GLN A 101 2.01 -6.38 4.95
C GLN A 101 2.24 -7.67 5.75
N LYS A 102 1.16 -8.42 5.96
CA LYS A 102 1.16 -9.69 6.69
C LYS A 102 2.03 -10.76 6.02
N GLN A 103 1.95 -10.90 4.70
CA GLN A 103 2.67 -11.96 3.99
C GLN A 103 4.14 -11.60 3.73
N ALA A 104 4.45 -10.33 3.49
CA ALA A 104 5.80 -9.90 3.17
C ALA A 104 6.66 -9.64 4.41
N TRP A 105 6.10 -9.03 5.48
CA TRP A 105 6.92 -8.46 6.55
C TRP A 105 6.71 -9.12 7.92
N LEU A 106 5.55 -9.72 8.20
CA LEU A 106 5.26 -10.30 9.52
C LEU A 106 6.22 -11.44 9.90
N VAL A 107 6.85 -12.10 8.93
CA VAL A 107 7.88 -13.12 9.18
C VAL A 107 9.05 -12.56 9.99
N LEU A 108 9.42 -11.29 9.79
CA LEU A 108 10.49 -10.62 10.53
C LEU A 108 10.17 -10.52 12.03
N VAL A 109 8.91 -10.18 12.35
CA VAL A 109 8.43 -10.12 13.72
C VAL A 109 8.50 -11.50 14.37
N LYS A 110 8.01 -12.54 13.67
CA LYS A 110 7.98 -13.91 14.20
C LYS A 110 9.37 -14.47 14.55
N ILE A 111 10.40 -14.11 13.79
CA ILE A 111 11.78 -14.54 14.06
C ILE A 111 12.24 -14.05 15.44
N LEU A 112 11.90 -12.80 15.78
CA LEU A 112 12.32 -12.14 17.03
C LEU A 112 11.40 -12.48 18.21
N ASP A 113 10.10 -12.65 17.95
CA ASP A 113 9.03 -12.86 18.96
C ASP A 113 9.01 -14.28 19.57
N HIS A 114 9.73 -15.25 19.00
CA HIS A 114 9.78 -16.61 19.56
C HIS A 114 10.53 -16.65 20.91
N ASP A 115 9.84 -17.18 21.93
CA ASP A 115 10.32 -17.37 23.30
C ASP A 115 11.64 -18.13 23.32
N ILE A 116 12.69 -17.49 23.83
CA ILE A 116 14.01 -18.10 24.01
C ILE A 116 13.98 -18.89 25.31
N ASN A 117 14.20 -20.20 25.22
CA ASN A 117 14.19 -21.08 26.37
C ASN A 117 15.29 -20.69 27.37
N LEU A 118 15.06 -20.91 28.68
CA LEU A 118 15.94 -20.41 29.75
C LEU A 118 17.40 -20.91 29.64
N GLU A 119 17.62 -22.15 29.20
CA GLU A 119 18.97 -22.71 28.98
C GLU A 119 19.67 -22.10 27.76
N GLU A 120 18.92 -21.77 26.72
CA GLU A 120 19.44 -21.16 25.50
C GLU A 120 19.77 -19.67 25.71
N LYS A 121 18.97 -18.98 26.56
CA LYS A 121 19.28 -17.64 27.05
C LYS A 121 20.66 -17.59 27.70
N ARG A 122 21.05 -18.59 28.50
CA ARG A 122 22.35 -18.63 29.21
C ARG A 122 23.57 -18.68 28.27
N SER A 123 23.41 -19.26 27.08
CA SER A 123 24.52 -19.40 26.11
C SER A 123 24.68 -18.21 25.16
N GLY A 124 23.65 -17.37 25.02
CA GLY A 124 23.59 -16.28 24.01
C GLY A 124 23.66 -16.74 22.55
N ARG A 125 23.80 -18.05 22.27
CA ARG A 125 23.91 -18.59 20.91
C ARG A 125 22.63 -18.40 20.11
N LEU A 126 21.48 -18.75 20.70
CA LEU A 126 20.19 -18.63 20.02
C LEU A 126 19.81 -17.17 19.74
N VAL A 127 20.18 -16.25 20.64
CA VAL A 127 20.01 -14.80 20.42
C VAL A 127 20.77 -14.36 19.16
N ASN A 128 22.05 -14.75 19.04
CA ASN A 128 22.87 -14.45 17.88
C ASN A 128 22.32 -15.12 16.61
N GLU A 129 21.87 -16.37 16.68
CA GLU A 129 21.28 -17.05 15.53
C GLU A 129 20.00 -16.37 15.03
N LYS A 130 19.12 -15.94 15.94
CA LYS A 130 17.90 -15.21 15.61
C LYS A 130 18.16 -13.88 14.93
N ILE A 131 19.06 -13.07 15.49
CA ILE A 131 19.35 -11.75 14.92
C ILE A 131 20.01 -11.86 13.54
N GLU A 132 20.91 -12.83 13.34
CA GLU A 132 21.51 -13.09 12.02
C GLU A 132 20.46 -13.60 11.01
N THR A 133 19.57 -14.50 11.44
CA THR A 133 18.45 -14.98 10.62
C THR A 133 17.49 -13.85 10.24
N PHE A 134 17.20 -12.95 11.18
CA PHE A 134 16.40 -11.75 10.96
C PHE A 134 17.03 -10.87 9.88
N PHE A 135 18.33 -10.54 9.98
CA PHE A 135 19.00 -9.69 9.00
C PHE A 135 19.11 -10.33 7.61
N LYS A 136 19.32 -11.65 7.56
CA LYS A 136 19.28 -12.41 6.31
C LYS A 136 17.90 -12.29 5.66
N CYS A 137 16.84 -12.59 6.41
CA CYS A 137 15.47 -12.53 5.92
C CYS A 137 15.08 -11.10 5.49
N LEU A 138 15.46 -10.09 6.28
CA LEU A 138 15.24 -8.67 5.97
C LEU A 138 15.87 -8.31 4.63
N SER A 139 17.12 -8.72 4.40
CA SER A 139 17.84 -8.43 3.15
C SER A 139 17.14 -9.05 1.94
N GLU A 140 16.74 -10.33 2.04
CA GLU A 140 16.01 -11.04 0.99
C GLU A 140 14.65 -10.39 0.68
N ILE A 141 13.90 -9.97 1.71
CA ILE A 141 12.61 -9.29 1.52
C ILE A 141 12.83 -7.93 0.87
N CYS A 142 13.79 -7.13 1.34
CA CYS A 142 14.08 -5.82 0.78
C CYS A 142 14.59 -5.90 -0.67
N GLU A 143 15.36 -6.92 -1.02
CA GLU A 143 15.80 -7.18 -2.39
C GLU A 143 14.61 -7.57 -3.27
N ARG A 144 13.81 -8.55 -2.85
CA ARG A 144 12.63 -8.97 -3.61
C ARG A 144 11.65 -7.82 -3.83
N HIS A 145 11.42 -7.01 -2.80
CA HIS A 145 10.53 -5.86 -2.89
C HIS A 145 11.02 -4.83 -3.90
N ARG A 146 12.32 -4.52 -3.92
CA ARG A 146 12.89 -3.56 -4.88
C ARG A 146 12.94 -4.08 -6.31
N SER A 147 13.18 -5.38 -6.49
CA SER A 147 13.38 -5.97 -7.82
C SER A 147 12.07 -6.32 -8.53
N PHE A 148 11.04 -6.74 -7.79
CA PHE A 148 9.83 -7.30 -8.39
C PHE A 148 8.56 -6.51 -8.12
N TYR A 149 8.56 -5.66 -7.08
CA TYR A 149 7.34 -4.98 -6.64
C TYR A 149 7.44 -3.47 -6.89
N SER A 150 6.30 -2.87 -7.23
CA SER A 150 6.20 -1.43 -7.44
C SER A 150 4.89 -0.91 -6.89
N ILE A 151 4.95 0.18 -6.13
CA ILE A 151 3.79 0.91 -5.61
C ILE A 151 3.88 2.32 -6.19
N PRO A 152 3.22 2.60 -7.33
CA PRO A 152 3.42 3.86 -8.06
C PRO A 152 2.97 5.09 -7.28
N ASP A 153 1.82 4.99 -6.61
CA ASP A 153 1.24 6.07 -5.81
C ASP A 153 2.12 6.40 -4.60
N VAL A 154 2.48 7.68 -4.46
CA VAL A 154 3.46 8.14 -3.46
C VAL A 154 2.89 8.04 -2.04
N ASP A 155 1.63 8.48 -1.86
CA ASP A 155 0.98 8.48 -0.55
C ASP A 155 0.72 7.05 -0.07
N LEU A 156 0.28 6.15 -0.95
CA LEU A 156 0.12 4.74 -0.64
C LEU A 156 1.46 4.08 -0.29
N ARG A 157 2.51 4.41 -1.03
CA ARG A 157 3.85 3.87 -0.77
C ARG A 157 4.39 4.34 0.58
N GLU A 158 4.19 5.60 0.93
CA GLU A 158 4.54 6.16 2.22
C GLU A 158 3.75 5.49 3.36
N GLN A 159 2.44 5.30 3.19
CA GLN A 159 1.62 4.57 4.16
C GLN A 159 2.11 3.13 4.35
N MET A 160 2.47 2.43 3.27
CA MET A 160 3.00 1.07 3.37
C MET A 160 4.36 1.03 4.05
N ARG A 161 5.26 1.98 3.74
CA ARG A 161 6.54 2.14 4.42
C ARG A 161 6.34 2.33 5.93
N ASP A 162 5.45 3.25 6.30
CA ASP A 162 5.21 3.59 7.70
C ASP A 162 4.55 2.43 8.46
N ALA A 163 3.64 1.69 7.81
CA ALA A 163 3.07 0.47 8.38
C ALA A 163 4.13 -0.61 8.63
N THR A 164 5.06 -0.81 7.68
CA THR A 164 6.17 -1.76 7.86
C THR A 164 7.11 -1.32 9.00
N VAL A 165 7.43 -0.04 9.10
CA VAL A 165 8.25 0.51 10.20
C VAL A 165 7.56 0.29 11.54
N LYS A 166 6.27 0.63 11.66
CA LYS A 166 5.47 0.45 12.88
C LYS A 166 5.35 -1.03 13.28
N LEU A 167 5.38 -1.95 12.31
CA LEU A 167 5.33 -3.38 12.56
C LEU A 167 6.65 -3.94 13.08
N VAL A 168 7.78 -3.57 12.46
CA VAL A 168 9.07 -4.25 12.67
C VAL A 168 9.94 -3.57 13.74
N VAL A 169 9.99 -2.23 13.76
CA VAL A 169 10.94 -1.49 14.60
C VAL A 169 10.68 -1.67 16.10
N PRO A 170 9.44 -1.66 16.62
CA PRO A 170 9.20 -1.85 18.05
C PRO A 170 9.71 -3.21 18.55
N ILE A 171 9.40 -4.28 17.82
CA ILE A 171 9.81 -5.65 18.15
C ILE A 171 11.33 -5.79 18.10
N TYR A 172 11.97 -5.15 17.11
CA TYR A 172 13.42 -5.10 17.01
C TYR A 172 14.06 -4.37 18.21
N ALA A 173 13.50 -3.23 18.62
CA ALA A 173 14.00 -2.45 19.75
C ALA A 173 13.88 -3.25 21.06
N GLU A 174 12.71 -3.85 21.31
CA GLU A 174 12.46 -4.71 22.47
C GLU A 174 13.44 -5.89 22.53
N PHE A 175 13.71 -6.52 21.39
CA PHE A 175 14.69 -7.61 21.29
C PHE A 175 16.11 -7.13 21.66
N LEU A 176 16.54 -5.97 21.14
CA LEU A 176 17.87 -5.42 21.47
C LEU A 176 18.01 -5.10 22.96
N GLU A 177 16.98 -4.52 23.57
CA GLU A 177 16.98 -4.18 25.00
C GLU A 177 17.04 -5.44 25.86
N SER A 178 16.18 -6.42 25.56
CA SER A 178 16.04 -7.68 26.30
C SER A 178 17.29 -8.54 26.27
N TYR A 179 18.10 -8.44 25.21
CA TYR A 179 19.28 -9.29 25.00
C TYR A 179 20.60 -8.50 24.89
N SER A 180 20.61 -7.23 25.30
CA SER A 180 21.76 -6.33 25.24
C SER A 180 23.05 -6.94 25.80
N GLY A 181 22.99 -7.68 26.91
CA GLY A 181 24.14 -8.36 27.53
C GLY A 181 24.78 -9.45 26.66
N PHE A 182 24.02 -10.09 25.77
CA PHE A 182 24.52 -11.14 24.87
C PHE A 182 25.01 -10.57 23.53
N LEU A 183 24.50 -9.40 23.13
CA LEU A 183 24.80 -8.77 21.85
C LEU A 183 26.05 -7.87 21.88
N GLN A 184 26.69 -7.66 23.04
CA GLN A 184 27.85 -6.77 23.20
C GLN A 184 29.05 -7.10 22.29
N ARG A 185 29.13 -8.34 21.77
CA ARG A 185 30.22 -8.81 20.90
C ARG A 185 30.10 -8.30 19.45
N LYS A 186 28.92 -7.89 19.00
CA LYS A 186 28.66 -7.36 17.65
C LYS A 186 27.78 -6.12 17.71
N ALA A 187 28.18 -5.05 17.03
CA ALA A 187 27.37 -3.86 16.91
C ALA A 187 26.24 -4.08 15.89
N TYR A 188 25.00 -4.05 16.35
CA TYR A 188 23.81 -4.08 15.50
C TYR A 188 23.28 -2.66 15.25
N PRO A 189 22.60 -2.41 14.11
CA PRO A 189 21.97 -1.12 13.82
C PRO A 189 21.08 -0.64 14.96
N SER A 190 21.10 0.66 15.26
CA SER A 190 20.10 1.23 16.17
C SER A 190 18.69 1.13 15.58
N PRO A 191 17.62 1.19 16.39
CA PRO A 191 16.24 1.22 15.88
C PRO A 191 15.98 2.33 14.84
N GLN A 192 16.61 3.49 15.00
CA GLN A 192 16.55 4.59 14.03
C GLN A 192 17.21 4.21 12.70
N ARG A 193 18.35 3.53 12.75
CA ARG A 193 19.01 3.03 11.53
C ARG A 193 18.18 1.92 10.88
N MET A 194 17.53 1.06 11.65
CA MET A 194 16.61 0.04 11.15
C MET A 194 15.43 0.67 10.38
N GLN A 195 14.82 1.73 10.93
CA GLN A 195 13.80 2.51 10.22
C GLN A 195 14.31 3.01 8.86
N GLY A 196 15.54 3.54 8.82
CA GLY A 196 16.18 3.95 7.56
C GLY A 196 16.37 2.81 6.56
N LEU A 197 16.76 1.62 7.02
CA LEU A 197 16.92 0.43 6.16
C LEU A 197 15.58 0.00 5.56
N LEU A 198 14.51 -0.05 6.37
CA LEU A 198 13.16 -0.34 5.91
C LEU A 198 12.67 0.72 4.92
N GLY A 199 12.95 2.01 5.18
CA GLY A 199 12.61 3.11 4.28
C GLY A 199 13.25 2.98 2.89
N LYS A 200 14.47 2.47 2.80
CA LYS A 200 15.15 2.22 1.51
C LYS A 200 14.48 1.13 0.68
N ALA A 201 13.79 0.18 1.30
CA ALA A 201 13.05 -0.84 0.56
C ALA A 201 11.98 -0.21 -0.35
N PHE A 202 11.34 0.88 0.10
CA PHE A 202 10.28 1.59 -0.62
C PHE A 202 10.78 2.76 -1.47
N GLY A 203 12.10 2.90 -1.69
CA GLY A 203 12.66 3.89 -2.62
C GLY A 203 13.20 5.19 -2.00
N SER A 204 13.60 5.21 -0.72
CA SER A 204 14.53 6.26 -0.26
C SER A 204 15.88 6.09 -0.96
N ASN A 205 16.26 7.09 -1.76
CA ASN A 205 17.49 7.15 -2.54
C ASN A 205 18.73 7.38 -1.64
N ILE A 206 19.07 6.41 -0.79
CA ILE A 206 20.26 6.46 0.08
C ILE A 206 20.95 5.09 0.07
N ASP A 207 22.22 5.10 -0.34
CA ASP A 207 23.11 3.95 -0.46
C ASP A 207 23.04 2.94 0.69
N TRP A 208 22.97 1.64 0.38
CA TRP A 208 23.01 0.53 1.34
C TRP A 208 24.43 0.29 1.86
N ASN A 209 25.01 1.27 2.56
CA ASN A 209 26.28 1.06 3.24
C ASN A 209 26.08 0.74 4.72
N LEU A 210 26.33 -0.51 5.09
CA LEU A 210 26.31 -0.96 6.50
C LEU A 210 27.55 -0.48 7.26
N ASN A 211 28.62 -0.09 6.56
CA ASN A 211 29.85 0.49 7.12
C ASN A 211 30.12 1.88 6.53
N GLY A 212 29.74 2.95 7.23
CA GLY A 212 30.02 4.30 6.73
C GLY A 212 29.70 5.37 7.76
N GLY A 213 30.60 5.57 8.72
CA GLY A 213 30.67 6.84 9.43
C GLY A 213 31.36 7.87 8.56
N ARG A 214 30.66 8.97 8.23
CA ARG A 214 31.15 10.37 8.23
C ARG A 214 30.23 11.30 7.41
N ASN A 215 29.66 12.25 8.13
CA ASN A 215 29.70 13.69 7.91
C ASN A 215 30.09 14.25 6.51
N SER A 216 29.14 14.91 5.86
CA SER A 216 29.27 16.14 5.03
C SER A 216 27.90 16.33 4.33
N GLY A 217 27.13 17.43 4.46
CA GLY A 217 27.55 18.82 4.57
C GLY A 217 27.90 19.38 3.19
N SER A 218 26.89 19.74 2.37
CA SER A 218 26.93 20.95 1.53
C SER A 218 25.57 21.21 0.88
N LEU A 219 24.92 22.29 1.32
CA LEU A 219 24.11 23.13 0.45
C LEU A 219 25.05 23.93 -0.47
N GLU A 220 24.49 24.48 -1.56
CA GLU A 220 25.05 25.56 -2.42
C GLU A 220 26.26 25.15 -3.30
N THR A 221 26.40 25.50 -4.58
CA THR A 221 25.90 26.63 -5.40
C THR A 221 26.10 26.32 -6.89
N ASP A 222 25.30 26.98 -7.72
CA ASP A 222 25.56 27.53 -9.07
C ASP A 222 26.54 26.85 -10.05
N ILE A 223 26.13 26.78 -11.33
CA ILE A 223 26.62 27.73 -12.35
C ILE A 223 25.72 27.72 -13.61
N ARG A 224 25.31 28.94 -13.92
CA ARG A 224 24.65 29.47 -15.12
C ARG A 224 25.53 29.36 -16.38
N ARG A 225 24.85 29.29 -17.54
CA ARG A 225 25.20 29.92 -18.85
C ARG A 225 26.38 29.36 -19.67
N SER A 226 26.09 28.88 -20.89
CA SER A 226 26.05 29.69 -22.13
C SER A 226 26.31 28.83 -23.38
N ARG A 227 25.31 28.69 -24.24
CA ARG A 227 25.29 29.15 -25.64
C ARG A 227 23.93 28.86 -26.27
#